data_AF-A0A4P5TGB0-F1
#
_entry.id   AF-A0A4P5TGB0-F1
#
_cell.length_a   1.000
_cell.length_b   1.000
_cell.length_c   1.000
_cell.angle_alpha   90.00
_cell.angle_beta   90.00
_cell.angle_gamma   90.00
#
_symmetry.space_group_name_H-M   'P 1'
#
loop_
_entity.id
_entity.type
_entity.pdbx_description
1 polymer ?
#
loop_
_entity_poly.entity_id
_entity_poly.type
_entity_poly.pdbx_seq_one_letter_code
_entity_poly.pdbx_strand_id
1 'polypeptide(L)'
;MRFKVTGFTRFILIMIVLVPLAYVIASYYNGKDGIEELKKLVKGQTSLLPPTKLDTLNKETVVLPLETVDKDTYRKLLLDNESLKDSLLDKELKIRELERNLKLCKGK
;
A
#
# COMPACT_ATOMS: atom_id res chain seq x y z
N MET A 1 -28.07 3.08 -30.47
CA MET A 1 -28.77 2.71 -29.22
C MET A 1 -28.13 3.46 -28.06
N ARG A 2 -28.89 4.18 -27.23
CA ARG A 2 -28.37 4.83 -26.02
C ARG A 2 -28.48 3.85 -24.86
N PHE A 3 -27.36 3.34 -24.35
CA PHE A 3 -27.35 2.48 -23.17
C PHE A 3 -27.73 3.30 -21.94
N LYS A 4 -28.96 3.09 -21.45
CA LYS A 4 -29.38 3.59 -20.13
C LYS A 4 -28.73 2.70 -19.08
N VAL A 5 -27.56 3.11 -18.59
CA VAL A 5 -26.97 2.51 -17.39
C VAL A 5 -27.83 2.88 -16.18
N THR A 6 -28.26 1.87 -15.42
CA THR A 6 -29.05 2.08 -14.21
C THR A 6 -28.15 2.61 -13.09
N GLY A 7 -28.72 3.31 -12.10
CA GLY A 7 -27.96 3.78 -10.93
C GLY A 7 -27.21 2.65 -10.22
N PHE A 8 -27.80 1.45 -10.19
CA PHE A 8 -27.18 0.24 -9.67
C PHE A 8 -25.93 -0.19 -10.45
N THR A 9 -25.98 -0.18 -11.79
CA THR A 9 -24.80 -0.47 -12.62
C THR A 9 -23.68 0.55 -12.37
N ARG A 10 -24.02 1.83 -12.19
CA ARG A 10 -23.05 2.87 -11.86
C ARG A 10 -22.39 2.62 -10.50
N PHE A 11 -23.15 2.18 -9.50
CA PHE A 11 -22.62 1.80 -8.18
C PHE A 11 -21.65 0.61 -8.27
N ILE A 12 -22.01 -0.46 -8.99
CA ILE A 12 -21.14 -1.62 -9.16
C ILE A 12 -19.84 -1.25 -9.87
N LEU A 13 -19.91 -0.44 -10.92
CA LEU A 13 -18.72 0.04 -11.63
C LEU A 13 -17.73 0.76 -10.71
N ILE A 14 -18.24 1.58 -9.78
CA ILE A 14 -17.41 2.26 -8.79
C ILE A 14 -16.83 1.26 -7.80
N MET A 15 -17.64 0.33 -7.29
CA MET A 15 -17.19 -0.71 -6.34
C MET A 15 -16.07 -1.59 -6.90
N ILE A 16 -16.09 -1.92 -8.19
CA ILE A 16 -15.03 -2.71 -8.84
C ILE A 16 -13.65 -2.05 -8.67
N VAL A 17 -13.58 -0.72 -8.62
CA VAL A 17 -12.32 0.01 -8.39
C VAL A 17 -12.10 0.29 -6.91
N LEU A 18 -13.16 0.64 -6.19
CA LEU A 18 -13.06 1.07 -4.79
C LEU A 18 -12.67 -0.07 -3.85
N VAL A 19 -13.19 -1.28 -4.10
CA VAL A 19 -12.92 -2.47 -3.28
C VAL A 19 -11.43 -2.88 -3.32
N PRO A 20 -10.80 -3.13 -4.48
CA PRO A 20 -9.38 -3.46 -4.51
C PRO A 20 -8.51 -2.31 -3.99
N LEU A 21 -8.91 -1.06 -4.23
CA LEU A 21 -8.17 0.09 -3.72
C LEU A 21 -8.21 0.18 -2.18
N ALA A 22 -9.38 -0.04 -1.58
CA ALA A 22 -9.53 -0.09 -0.13
C ALA A 22 -8.72 -1.24 0.49
N TYR A 23 -8.65 -2.40 -0.18
CA TYR A 23 -7.81 -3.52 0.25
C TYR A 23 -6.33 -3.14 0.29
N VAL A 24 -5.83 -2.49 -0.76
CA VAL A 24 -4.43 -2.03 -0.81
C VAL A 24 -4.14 -1.02 0.30
N ILE A 25 -5.03 -0.04 0.51
CA ILE A 25 -4.88 0.95 1.58
C ILE A 25 -4.85 0.28 2.95
N ALA A 26 -5.79 -0.63 3.24
CA ALA A 26 -5.83 -1.34 4.51
C ALA A 26 -4.59 -2.22 4.73
N SER A 27 -4.08 -2.86 3.68
CA SER A 27 -2.87 -3.69 3.73
C SER A 27 -1.63 -2.84 4.03
N TYR A 28 -1.53 -1.63 3.46
CA TYR A 28 -0.45 -0.69 3.73
C TYR A 28 -0.37 -0.31 5.22
N TYR A 29 -1.50 -0.02 5.87
CA TYR A 29 -1.54 0.25 7.31
C TYR A 29 -1.09 -0.93 8.18
N ASN A 30 -1.24 -2.16 7.68
CA ASN A 30 -0.80 -3.37 8.35
C ASN A 30 0.65 -3.77 8.01
N GLY A 31 1.38 -2.95 7.25
CA GLY A 31 2.78 -3.22 6.86
C GLY A 31 2.92 -4.34 5.82
N LYS A 32 1.85 -4.66 5.11
CA LYS A 32 1.81 -5.70 4.07
C LYS A 32 1.77 -5.09 2.68
N ASP A 33 2.31 -5.80 1.69
CA ASP A 33 2.22 -5.39 0.29
C ASP A 33 0.86 -5.80 -0.31
N GLY A 34 -0.12 -4.90 -0.15
CA GLY A 34 -1.48 -5.13 -0.62
C GLY A 34 -1.60 -5.33 -2.13
N ILE A 35 -0.66 -4.80 -2.92
CA ILE A 35 -0.66 -4.95 -4.37
C ILE A 35 -0.22 -6.37 -4.74
N GLU A 36 0.82 -6.87 -4.07
CA GLU A 36 1.33 -8.22 -4.31
C GLU A 36 0.30 -9.29 -3.88
N GLU A 37 -0.30 -9.13 -2.71
CA GLU A 37 -1.36 -10.04 -2.23
C GLU A 37 -2.60 -10.02 -3.13
N LEU A 38 -3.05 -8.84 -3.56
CA LEU A 38 -4.16 -8.71 -4.49
C LEU A 38 -3.85 -9.38 -5.83
N LYS A 39 -2.61 -9.23 -6.32
CA LYS A 39 -2.15 -9.90 -7.55
C LYS A 39 -2.12 -11.42 -7.40
N LYS A 40 -1.65 -11.93 -6.26
CA LYS A 40 -1.70 -13.38 -5.94
C LYS A 40 -3.15 -13.87 -5.91
N LEU A 41 -4.06 -13.12 -5.29
CA LEU A 41 -5.48 -13.44 -5.19
C LEU A 41 -6.18 -13.47 -6.56
N VAL A 42 -5.97 -12.45 -7.40
CA VAL A 42 -6.56 -12.37 -8.75
C VAL A 42 -6.01 -13.48 -9.65
N LYS A 43 -4.71 -13.76 -9.58
CA LYS A 43 -4.08 -14.83 -10.38
C LYS A 43 -4.56 -16.23 -9.97
N GLY A 44 -4.87 -16.45 -8.69
CA GLY A 44 -5.43 -17.70 -8.17
C GLY A 44 -6.93 -17.89 -8.45
N GLN A 45 -7.69 -16.82 -8.66
CA GLN A 45 -9.13 -16.87 -8.96
C GLN A 45 -9.46 -17.21 -10.42
N THR A 46 -8.49 -17.21 -11.33
CA THR A 46 -8.69 -17.60 -12.74
C THR A 46 -9.11 -19.07 -12.91
N SER A 47 -8.91 -19.89 -11.89
CA SER A 47 -9.38 -21.27 -11.79
C SER A 47 -10.70 -21.34 -11.02
N LEU A 48 -11.82 -21.20 -11.75
CA LEU A 48 -13.19 -21.65 -11.40
C LEU A 48 -13.80 -21.09 -10.10
N LEU A 49 -14.70 -20.10 -10.22
CA LEU A 49 -15.76 -19.85 -9.23
C LEU A 49 -16.66 -21.10 -9.12
N PRO A 50 -16.98 -21.60 -7.90
CA PRO A 50 -18.12 -21.10 -7.10
C PRO A 50 -17.96 -21.28 -5.57
N PRO A 51 -19.01 -21.05 -4.74
CA PRO A 51 -19.85 -19.88 -4.58
C PRO A 51 -19.52 -19.11 -3.28
N THR A 52 -20.04 -17.89 -3.19
CA THR A 52 -20.18 -17.09 -1.96
C THR A 52 -20.52 -17.92 -0.72
N LYS A 53 -19.63 -17.88 0.29
CA LYS A 53 -19.97 -18.07 1.70
C LYS A 53 -19.32 -16.95 2.49
N LEU A 54 -20.13 -15.94 2.77
CA LEU A 54 -19.93 -15.04 3.90
C LEU A 54 -20.29 -15.86 5.14
N ASP A 55 -19.29 -16.09 5.98
CA ASP A 55 -19.34 -16.34 7.44
C ASP A 55 -18.25 -17.32 7.85
N THR A 56 -17.47 -16.87 8.83
CA THR A 56 -17.00 -17.61 10.01
C THR A 56 -15.52 -17.40 10.27
N LEU A 57 -15.27 -16.58 11.29
CA LEU A 57 -14.09 -16.56 12.14
C LEU A 57 -13.61 -18.00 12.40
N ASN A 58 -12.57 -18.45 11.70
CA ASN A 58 -11.85 -19.65 12.13
C ASN A 58 -10.34 -19.46 12.03
N LYS A 59 -9.75 -19.75 13.17
CA LYS A 59 -8.34 -19.69 13.53
C LYS A 59 -7.65 -20.86 12.84
N GLU A 60 -6.83 -20.60 11.83
CA GLU A 60 -5.97 -21.65 11.29
C GLU A 60 -4.61 -21.09 10.84
N THR A 61 -3.64 -21.33 11.71
CA THR A 61 -2.22 -21.60 11.45
C THR A 61 -1.76 -21.37 10.01
N VAL A 62 -1.36 -20.14 9.71
CA VAL A 62 -0.61 -19.84 8.48
C VAL A 62 0.85 -20.15 8.77
N VAL A 63 1.25 -21.37 8.37
CA VAL A 63 2.66 -21.72 8.17
C VAL A 63 3.25 -20.64 7.28
N LEU A 64 4.19 -19.86 7.82
CA LEU A 64 4.93 -18.85 7.08
C LEU A 64 5.55 -19.52 5.84
N PRO A 65 5.19 -19.11 4.61
CA PRO A 65 6.14 -19.21 3.53
C PRO A 65 7.20 -18.18 3.89
N LEU A 66 8.33 -18.67 4.42
CA LEU A 66 9.60 -17.97 4.39
C LEU A 66 9.94 -17.80 2.89
N GLU A 67 9.24 -16.90 2.19
CA GLU A 67 9.63 -16.47 0.86
C GLU A 67 10.97 -15.79 1.07
N THR A 68 12.02 -16.53 0.70
CA THR A 68 13.40 -16.08 0.67
C THR A 68 13.45 -14.90 -0.27
N VAL A 69 13.20 -13.70 0.27
CA VAL A 69 13.42 -12.45 -0.43
C VAL A 69 14.87 -12.52 -0.91
N ASP A 70 14.98 -12.47 -2.22
CA ASP A 70 16.22 -12.54 -2.95
C ASP A 70 17.21 -11.53 -2.35
N LYS A 71 18.44 -11.98 -2.02
CA LYS A 71 19.42 -11.18 -1.25
C LYS A 71 19.67 -9.81 -1.88
N ASP A 72 19.54 -9.71 -3.20
CA ASP A 72 19.75 -8.48 -3.95
C ASP A 72 18.61 -7.47 -3.73
N THR A 73 17.38 -7.97 -3.54
CA THR A 73 16.22 -7.13 -3.22
C THR A 73 16.33 -6.56 -1.81
N TYR A 74 16.75 -7.37 -0.84
CA TYR A 74 17.03 -6.87 0.52
C TYR A 74 18.13 -5.81 0.53
N ARG A 75 19.20 -5.99 -0.25
CA ARG A 75 20.29 -5.02 -0.34
C ARG A 75 19.83 -3.68 -0.90
N LYS A 76 19.04 -3.69 -1.97
CA LYS A 76 18.47 -2.46 -2.55
C LYS A 76 17.56 -1.75 -1.54
N LEU A 77 16.65 -2.49 -0.91
CA LEU A 77 15.76 -1.94 0.11
C LEU A 77 16.52 -1.31 1.28
N LEU A 78 17.63 -1.94 1.72
CA LEU A 78 18.44 -1.43 2.82
C LEU A 78 19.18 -0.14 2.43
N LEU A 79 19.75 -0.10 1.22
CA LEU A 79 20.41 1.10 0.66
C LEU A 79 19.43 2.26 0.47
N ASP A 80 18.24 1.98 -0.05
CA ASP A 80 17.22 3.01 -0.26
C ASP A 80 16.73 3.58 1.08
N ASN A 81 16.54 2.74 2.10
CA ASN A 81 16.18 3.20 3.44
C ASN A 81 17.27 4.07 4.08
N GLU A 82 18.54 3.70 3.90
CA GLU A 82 19.68 4.49 4.38
C GLU A 82 19.76 5.85 3.67
N SER A 83 19.67 5.86 2.33
CA SER A 83 19.69 7.09 1.54
C SER A 83 18.51 8.03 1.86
N LEU A 84 17.32 7.48 2.09
CA LEU A 84 16.15 8.24 2.51
C LEU A 84 16.36 8.87 3.90
N LYS A 85 16.98 8.14 4.83
CA LYS A 85 17.29 8.63 6.17
C LYS A 85 18.29 9.79 6.14
N ASP A 86 19.32 9.68 5.31
CA ASP A 86 20.31 10.76 5.13
C ASP A 86 19.67 12.01 4.51
N SER A 87 18.80 11.81 3.51
CA SER A 87 18.05 12.89 2.86
C SER A 87 17.10 13.61 3.81
N LEU A 88 16.51 12.90 4.77
CA LEU A 88 15.69 13.49 5.83
C LEU A 88 16.53 14.33 6.78
N LEU A 89 17.68 13.81 7.21
CA LEU A 89 18.59 14.50 8.12
C LEU A 89 19.08 15.82 7.51
N ASP A 90 19.49 15.80 6.24
CA ASP A 90 19.91 17.02 5.52
C ASP A 90 18.79 18.07 5.45
N LYS A 91 17.56 17.63 5.14
CA LYS A 91 16.39 18.52 5.12
C LYS A 91 16.10 19.11 6.49
N GLU A 92 16.19 18.32 7.57
CA GLU A 92 16.01 18.80 8.94
C GLU A 92 17.07 19.84 9.34
N LEU A 93 18.34 19.63 8.96
CA LEU A 93 19.40 20.61 9.20
C LEU A 93 19.13 21.92 8.46
N LYS A 94 18.69 21.84 7.21
CA LYS A 94 18.39 23.00 6.39
C LYS A 94 17.20 23.81 6.93
N ILE A 95 16.17 23.13 7.42
CA ILE A 95 15.04 23.78 8.12
C ILE A 95 15.56 24.51 9.36
N ARG A 96 16.35 23.85 10.20
CA ARG A 96 16.93 24.45 11.41
C ARG A 96 17.80 25.68 11.11
N GLU A 97 18.57 25.64 10.02
CA GLU A 97 19.40 26.76 9.59
C GLU A 97 18.54 27.95 9.12
N LEU A 98 17.55 27.70 8.28
CA LEU A 98 16.61 28.72 7.81
C LEU A 98 15.84 29.34 8.98
N GLU A 99 15.39 28.54 9.95
CA GLU A 99 14.73 29.04 11.16
C GLU A 99 15.64 29.95 11.99
N ARG A 100 16.93 29.62 12.13
CA ARG A 100 17.91 30.49 12.80
C ARG A 100 18.08 31.80 12.06
N ASN A 101 18.23 31.77 10.73
CA ASN A 101 18.37 32.96 9.91
C ASN A 101 17.12 33.85 9.98
N LEU A 102 15.92 33.25 9.97
CA LEU A 102 14.66 33.98 10.14
C LEU A 102 14.53 34.62 11.53
N LYS A 103 14.94 33.92 12.60
CA LYS A 103 14.96 34.50 13.96
C LYS A 103 15.92 35.68 14.06
N LEU A 104 17.09 35.59 13.43
CA LEU A 104 18.07 36.69 13.40
C LEU A 104 17.57 37.89 12.59
N CYS A 105 16.86 37.67 11.49
CA CYS A 105 16.25 38.75 10.70
C CYS A 105 15.01 39.38 11.34
N LYS A 106 14.21 38.62 12.11
CA LYS A 106 13.00 39.12 12.79
C LYS A 106 13.29 39.90 14.08
N GLY A 107 14.47 39.74 14.66
CA GLY A 107 14.92 40.43 15.88
C GLY A 107 15.59 41.79 15.66
N LYS A 108 15.47 42.38 14.46
CA LYS A 108 15.98 43.70 14.11
C LYS A 108 14.85 44.66 13.79
#